data_AF-A0A519BDS5-F1
#
_entry.id   AF-A0A519BDS5-F1
#
_cell.length_a   1.000
_cell.length_b   1.000
_cell.length_c   1.000
_cell.angle_alpha   90.00
_cell.angle_beta   90.00
_cell.angle_gamma   90.00
#
_symmetry.space_group_name_H-M   'P 1'
#
loop_
_entity.id
_entity.type
_entity.pdbx_description
1 polymer ?
#
loop_
_entity_poly.entity_id
_entity_poly.type
_entity_poly.pdbx_seq_one_letter_code
_entity_poly.pdbx_strand_id
1 'polypeptide(L)' 'MINIKRIYDEPSEEDGIRILVDRLWPRGVSKEKAEINFWFKDIAPSNEFKKSHGQKLNFNM' A
#
# COMPACT_ATOMS: atom_id res chain seq x y z
N MET A 1 17.82 -0.10 -0.54
CA MET A 1 17.13 1.20 -0.48
C MET A 1 15.64 0.92 -0.56
N ILE A 2 14.82 1.55 0.29
CA ILE A 2 13.36 1.36 0.30
C ILE A 2 12.76 2.69 -0.13
N ASN A 3 11.89 2.67 -1.13
CA ASN A 3 11.19 3.84 -1.63
C ASN A 3 9.70 3.75 -1.32
N ILE A 4 9.08 4.90 -1.08
CA ILE A 4 7.65 5.01 -0.85
C ILE A 4 7.04 5.67 -2.09
N LYS A 5 6.03 5.02 -2.65
CA LYS A 5 5.28 5.48 -3.81
C LYS A 5 3.80 5.22 -3.58
N ARG A 6 2.91 6.11 -4.00
CA ARG A 6 1.48 5.88 -3.81
C ARG A 6 1.03 4.85 -4.85
N ILE A 7 0.06 4.04 -4.49
CA ILE A 7 -0.56 3.07 -5.41
C ILE A 7 -1.33 3.73 -6.56
N TYR A 8 -1.52 5.05 -6.50
CA TYR A 8 -2.12 5.85 -7.57
C TYR A 8 -1.09 6.41 -8.54
N ASP A 9 0.20 6.41 -8.17
CA ASP A 9 1.28 6.80 -9.08
C ASP A 9 1.55 5.68 -10.09
N GLU A 10 1.79 6.08 -11.33
CA GLU A 10 2.06 5.16 -12.43
C GLU A 10 3.30 4.31 -12.14
N PRO A 11 3.27 3.00 -12.46
CA PRO A 11 4.48 2.17 -12.41
C PRO A 11 5.63 2.79 -13.24
N SER A 12 6.85 2.66 -12.74
CA SER A 12 8.07 2.93 -13.48
C SER A 12 9.00 1.71 -13.42
N GLU A 13 9.79 1.53 -14.46
CA GLU A 13 10.82 0.48 -14.53
C GLU A 13 11.84 0.61 -13.39
N GLU A 14 12.01 1.81 -12.83
CA GLU A 14 12.88 2.08 -11.68
C GLU A 14 12.30 1.61 -10.33
N ASP A 15 11.01 1.26 -10.27
CA ASP A 15 10.36 0.82 -9.04
C ASP A 15 10.87 -0.55 -8.55
N GLY A 16 11.45 -1.36 -9.46
CA GLY A 16 11.90 -2.71 -9.16
C GLY A 16 10.76 -3.60 -8.66
N ILE A 17 10.81 -4.00 -7.38
CA ILE A 17 9.78 -4.84 -6.76
C ILE A 17 8.78 -3.96 -6.00
N ARG A 18 7.53 -3.94 -6.46
CA ARG A 18 6.42 -3.22 -5.82
C ARG A 18 5.66 -4.12 -4.86
N ILE A 19 5.56 -3.68 -3.60
CA ILE A 19 4.91 -4.42 -2.52
C ILE A 19 3.77 -3.58 -1.95
N LEU A 20 2.55 -4.13 -1.94
CA LEU A 20 1.41 -3.55 -1.25
C LEU A 20 1.27 -4.19 0.14
N VAL A 21 1.29 -3.36 1.18
CA VAL A 21 1.15 -3.78 2.58
C VAL A 21 -0.19 -3.37 3.21
N ASP A 22 -1.08 -2.76 2.43
CA ASP A 22 -2.40 -2.38 2.90
C ASP A 22 -3.34 -3.59 2.91
N ARG A 23 -4.28 -3.63 3.86
CA ARG A 23 -5.21 -4.77 3.95
C ARG A 23 -6.19 -4.79 2.77
N LEU A 24 -6.61 -3.61 2.34
CA LEU A 24 -7.63 -3.45 1.31
C LEU A 24 -6.97 -3.02 0.01
N TRP A 25 -7.45 -3.59 -1.08
CA TRP A 25 -7.09 -3.10 -2.40
C TRP A 25 -7.70 -1.70 -2.59
N PRO A 26 -6.93 -0.69 -3.06
CA PRO A 26 -7.45 0.65 -3.27
C PRO A 26 -8.55 0.65 -4.35
N ARG A 27 -9.58 1.45 -4.10
CA ARG A 27 -10.67 1.64 -5.07
C ARG A 27 -10.16 2.37 -6.31
N GLY A 28 -10.70 2.01 -7.47
CA GLY A 28 -10.38 2.63 -8.75
C GLY A 28 -9.04 2.22 -9.37
N VAL A 29 -8.28 1.33 -8.71
CA VAL A 29 -7.00 0.83 -9.24
C VAL A 29 -7.20 -0.60 -9.74
N SER A 30 -6.82 -0.89 -10.99
CA SER A 30 -6.77 -2.27 -11.48
C SER A 30 -5.52 -2.98 -10.94
N LYS A 31 -5.65 -4.26 -10.60
CA LYS A 31 -4.51 -5.11 -10.21
C LYS A 31 -3.45 -5.20 -11.30
N GLU A 32 -3.89 -5.27 -12.55
CA GLU A 32 -3.02 -5.38 -13.70
C GLU A 32 -2.24 -4.07 -13.90
N LYS A 33 -2.92 -2.92 -13.82
CA LYS A 33 -2.30 -1.60 -13.99
C LYS A 33 -1.37 -1.19 -12.84
N ALA A 34 -1.57 -1.76 -11.66
CA ALA A 34 -0.78 -1.39 -10.47
C ALA A 34 0.59 -2.07 -10.42
N GLU A 35 0.83 -3.10 -11.24
CA GLU A 35 2.11 -3.83 -11.31
C GLU A 35 2.67 -4.21 -9.92
N ILE A 36 1.78 -4.62 -9.01
CA ILE A 36 2.17 -5.05 -7.66
C ILE A 36 2.65 -6.50 -7.73
N ASN A 37 3.91 -6.74 -7.37
CA ASN A 37 4.47 -8.08 -7.34
C ASN A 37 3.96 -8.88 -6.13
N PHE A 38 3.82 -8.23 -4.97
CA PHE A 38 3.39 -8.89 -3.73
C PHE A 38 2.36 -8.06 -2.97
N TRP A 39 1.33 -8.72 -2.45
CA TRP A 39 0.31 -8.11 -1.60
C TRP A 39 0.23 -8.80 -0.23
N PHE A 40 0.97 -8.28 0.74
CA PHE A 40 1.04 -8.82 2.10
C PHE A 40 -0.04 -8.23 3.00
N LYS A 41 -1.27 -8.76 2.89
CA LYS A 41 -2.41 -8.32 3.72
C LYS A 41 -2.28 -8.65 5.20
N ASP A 42 -1.50 -9.70 5.49
CA ASP A 42 -1.40 -10.29 6.83
C ASP A 42 -0.60 -9.40 7.78
N ILE A 43 0.41 -8.70 7.26
CA ILE A 43 1.21 -7.74 8.02
C ILE A 43 0.49 -6.40 8.26
N ALA A 44 -0.67 -6.19 7.63
CA ALA A 44 -1.46 -4.99 7.84
C ALA A 44 -2.06 -4.97 9.26
N PRO A 45 -2.20 -3.81 9.91
CA PRO A 45 -2.79 -3.73 11.25
C PRO A 45 -4.21 -4.28 11.28
N SER A 46 -4.49 -5.24 12.18
CA SER A 46 -5.80 -5.90 12.39
C SER A 46 -6.97 -4.93 12.54
N ASN A 47 -8.17 -5.36 12.15
CA ASN A 47 -9.37 -4.52 12.22
C ASN A 47 -9.67 -4.10 13.67
N GLU A 48 -9.42 -4.99 14.62
CA GLU A 48 -9.52 -4.71 16.06
C GLU A 48 -8.53 -3.62 16.48
N PHE A 49 -7.30 -3.69 15.99
CA PHE A 49 -6.28 -2.68 16.25
C PHE A 49 -6.64 -1.31 15.65
N LYS A 50 -7.16 -1.29 14.41
CA LYS A 50 -7.65 -0.06 13.75
C LYS A 50 -8.78 0.62 14.53
N LYS A 51 -9.69 -0.14 15.15
CA LYS A 51 -10.78 0.41 15.97
C LYS A 51 -10.28 1.08 17.24
N SER A 52 -9.26 0.50 17.88
CA SER A 52 -8.72 1.02 19.14
C SER A 52 -7.75 2.20 18.96
N HIS A 53 -7.16 2.38 17.77
CA HIS A 53 -6.05 3.32 17.55
C HIS A 53 -6.26 4.25 16.35
N GLY A 54 -7.50 4.53 15.95
CA GLY A 54 -7.86 5.33 14.77
C GLY A 54 -7.46 6.81 14.79
N GLN A 55 -6.27 7.17 15.29
CA GLN A 55 -5.66 8.47 15.02
C GLN A 55 -4.98 8.42 13.65
N LYS A 56 -5.38 9.32 12.74
CA LYS A 56 -4.73 9.54 11.44
C LYS A 56 -3.25 9.86 11.70
N LEU A 57 -2.36 8.91 11.41
CA LEU A 57 -0.94 9.20 11.24
C LEU A 57 -0.80 9.98 9.93
N ASN A 58 -0.74 11.31 10.03
CA ASN A 58 -0.41 12.17 8.90
C ASN A 58 1.10 12.03 8.65
N PHE A 59 1.47 11.19 7.68
CA PHE A 59 2.82 11.23 7.10
C PHE A 59 2.87 12.42 6.14
N ASN A 60 3.27 13.58 6.65
CA ASN A 60 3.77 14.66 5.81
C ASN A 60 5.21 14.31 5.41
N MET A 61 5.48 14.34 4.11
CA MET A 61 6.81 14.41 3.53
C MET A 61 7.04 15.85 3.05
#